data_AF-A0A1V4SWE5-F1
#
_entry.id   AF-A0A1V4SWE5-F1
#
_cell.length_a   1.000
_cell.length_b   1.000
_cell.length_c   1.000
_cell.angle_alpha   90.00
_cell.angle_beta   90.00
_cell.angle_gamma   90.00
#
_symmetry.space_group_name_H-M   'P 1'
#
loop_
_entity.id
_entity.type
_entity.pdbx_description
1 polymer ?
#
loop_
_entity_poly.entity_id
_entity_poly.type
_entity_poly.pdbx_seq_one_letter_code
_entity_poly.pdbx_strand_id
1 'polypeptide(L)'
;MNSTVAKEYIQKEKKTYGRVFSDITFALDDIDDFKEGTDIESRYFFKNIKLLDKYMTMVQNAETEISKKKKVLFVEKDLLSSEQIQSLINGLELYKDSYKKNLNKLVKCSSCKCLKCMIECPFKSCMACSEIGKVTDCDKKTYNFILFTNYMTRLYNSETRSYDTVKVLAQVSFNDDPYDYRVLNSNGEYLILKYKNNMGKEEYNAVEDKYKFNFVANLYEKNVGE
;
A
#
# COMPACT_ATOMS: atom_id res chain seq x y z
N MET A 1 12.83 15.95 23.61
CA MET A 1 13.73 14.96 22.96
C MET A 1 15.11 15.59 22.73
N ASN A 2 16.20 14.82 22.71
CA ASN A 2 17.54 15.35 22.37
C ASN A 2 17.83 15.21 20.86
N SER A 3 18.88 15.88 20.37
CA SER A 3 19.21 15.91 18.93
C SER A 3 19.61 14.54 18.35
N THR A 4 20.23 13.66 19.14
CA THR A 4 20.60 12.31 18.69
C THR A 4 19.36 11.48 18.36
N VAL A 5 18.40 11.40 19.29
CA VAL A 5 17.14 10.66 19.09
C VAL A 5 16.34 11.25 17.92
N ALA A 6 16.30 12.57 17.81
CA ALA A 6 15.62 13.23 16.70
C ALA A 6 16.26 12.92 15.34
N LYS A 7 17.60 12.84 15.27
CA LYS A 7 18.31 12.45 14.05
C LYS A 7 18.03 10.99 13.68
N GLU A 8 18.01 10.08 14.64
CA GLU A 8 17.66 8.67 14.39
C GLU A 8 16.25 8.53 13.83
N TYR A 9 15.27 9.25 14.40
CA TYR A 9 13.91 9.33 13.86
C TYR A 9 13.92 9.81 12.41
N ILE A 10 14.58 10.94 12.13
CA ILE A 10 14.64 11.53 10.78
C ILE A 10 15.29 10.56 9.78
N GLN A 11 16.38 9.88 10.16
CA GLN A 11 17.02 8.90 9.28
C GLN A 11 16.09 7.73 8.96
N LYS A 12 15.29 7.26 9.93
CA LYS A 12 14.29 6.22 9.70
C LYS A 12 13.20 6.68 8.73
N GLU A 13 12.72 7.90 8.89
CA GLU A 13 11.71 8.50 7.99
C GLU A 13 12.27 8.66 6.57
N LYS A 14 13.49 9.20 6.43
CA LYS A 14 14.18 9.32 5.13
C LYS A 14 14.37 7.97 4.45
N LYS A 15 14.83 6.96 5.18
CA LYS A 15 15.00 5.60 4.64
C LYS A 15 13.69 5.02 4.13
N THR A 16 12.61 5.20 4.90
CA THR A 16 11.30 4.63 4.58
C THR A 16 10.64 5.38 3.43
N TYR A 17 10.39 6.68 3.60
CA TYR A 17 9.62 7.49 2.68
C TYR A 17 10.45 8.00 1.50
N GLY A 18 11.76 8.17 1.66
CA GLY A 18 12.66 8.50 0.55
C GLY A 18 12.71 7.38 -0.49
N ARG A 19 12.79 6.11 -0.04
CA ARG A 19 12.69 4.97 -0.96
C ARG A 19 11.36 4.95 -1.71
N VAL A 20 10.25 5.10 -0.97
CA VAL A 20 8.89 5.13 -1.57
C VAL A 20 8.77 6.26 -2.59
N PHE A 21 9.31 7.44 -2.27
CA PHE A 21 9.28 8.60 -3.16
C PHE A 21 10.09 8.33 -4.43
N SER A 22 11.33 7.85 -4.30
CA SER A 22 12.17 7.49 -5.45
C SER A 22 11.54 6.42 -6.34
N ASP A 23 11.05 5.33 -5.75
CA ASP A 23 10.41 4.23 -6.49
C ASP A 23 9.22 4.73 -7.33
N ILE A 24 8.39 5.61 -6.76
CA ILE A 24 7.23 6.17 -7.47
C ILE A 24 7.65 7.21 -8.52
N THR A 25 8.54 8.15 -8.18
CA THR A 25 8.95 9.20 -9.11
C THR A 25 9.64 8.62 -10.33
N PHE A 26 10.56 7.66 -10.16
CA PHE A 26 11.19 7.00 -11.31
C PHE A 26 10.17 6.23 -12.17
N ALA A 27 9.18 5.59 -11.55
CA ALA A 27 8.12 4.95 -12.32
C ALA A 27 7.24 5.96 -13.08
N LEU A 28 7.01 7.15 -12.52
CA LEU A 28 6.29 8.22 -13.22
C LEU A 28 7.09 8.77 -14.40
N ASP A 29 8.39 9.00 -14.21
CA ASP A 29 9.30 9.45 -15.27
C ASP A 29 9.36 8.42 -16.41
N ASP A 30 9.42 7.12 -16.09
CA ASP A 30 9.40 6.03 -17.08
C ASP A 30 8.09 5.97 -17.91
N ILE A 31 6.97 6.47 -17.39
CA ILE A 31 5.63 6.40 -18.02
C ILE A 31 5.24 7.73 -18.67
N ASP A 32 5.89 8.85 -18.33
CA ASP A 32 5.49 10.20 -18.75
C ASP A 32 5.35 10.32 -20.28
N ASP A 33 6.30 9.72 -20.99
CA ASP A 33 6.36 9.68 -22.45
C ASP A 33 5.24 8.83 -23.10
N PHE A 34 4.55 8.00 -22.31
CA PHE A 34 3.54 7.03 -22.77
C PHE A 34 2.18 7.27 -22.13
N LYS A 35 1.89 8.49 -21.65
CA LYS A 35 0.63 8.81 -20.98
C LYS A 35 -0.61 8.54 -21.84
N GLU A 36 -0.51 8.76 -23.15
CA GLU A 36 -1.62 8.61 -24.08
C GLU A 36 -2.06 7.12 -24.17
N GLY A 37 -3.34 6.85 -23.94
CA GLY A 37 -3.87 5.47 -23.90
C GLY A 37 -3.68 4.74 -22.57
N THR A 38 -3.31 5.45 -21.49
CA THR A 38 -3.15 4.87 -20.15
C THR A 38 -4.12 5.48 -19.14
N ASP A 39 -4.37 4.74 -18.04
CA ASP A 39 -5.15 5.21 -16.90
C ASP A 39 -4.28 5.90 -15.82
N ILE A 40 -3.03 6.26 -16.13
CA ILE A 40 -2.00 6.67 -15.15
C ILE A 40 -2.44 7.85 -14.28
N GLU A 41 -3.06 8.87 -14.87
CA GLU A 41 -3.52 10.06 -14.15
C GLU A 41 -4.66 9.75 -13.17
N SER A 42 -5.40 8.67 -13.43
CA SER A 42 -6.46 8.20 -12.53
C SER A 42 -5.91 7.46 -11.31
N ARG A 43 -4.67 6.94 -11.38
CA ARG A 43 -4.09 6.07 -10.37
C ARG A 43 -3.78 6.81 -9.08
N TYR A 44 -3.83 6.05 -7.99
CA TYR A 44 -3.73 6.61 -6.65
C TYR A 44 -2.39 7.33 -6.41
N PHE A 45 -1.28 6.70 -6.79
CA PHE A 45 0.06 7.26 -6.57
C PHE A 45 0.27 8.55 -7.36
N PHE A 46 -0.17 8.62 -8.61
CA PHE A 46 -0.11 9.84 -9.43
C PHE A 46 -0.83 11.01 -8.75
N LYS A 47 -2.07 10.79 -8.30
CA LYS A 47 -2.89 11.82 -7.64
C LYS A 47 -2.35 12.28 -6.28
N ASN A 48 -1.63 11.42 -5.57
CA ASN A 48 -1.25 11.65 -4.17
C ASN A 48 0.25 11.84 -3.95
N ILE A 49 1.10 11.76 -4.99
CA ILE A 49 2.55 11.88 -4.86
C ILE A 49 2.98 13.21 -4.21
N LYS A 50 2.23 14.30 -4.45
CA LYS A 50 2.47 15.61 -3.84
C LYS A 50 2.39 15.61 -2.31
N LEU A 51 1.62 14.70 -1.71
CA LEU A 51 1.56 14.55 -0.25
C LEU A 51 2.88 13.96 0.28
N LEU A 52 3.44 12.98 -0.43
CA LEU A 52 4.71 12.38 -0.08
C LEU A 52 5.88 13.35 -0.32
N ASP A 53 5.86 14.09 -1.43
CA ASP A 53 6.83 15.15 -1.72
C ASP A 53 6.87 16.23 -0.63
N LYS A 54 5.68 16.71 -0.22
CA LYS A 54 5.56 17.66 0.90
C LYS A 54 6.11 17.07 2.20
N TYR A 55 5.80 15.81 2.49
CA TYR A 55 6.32 15.15 3.69
C TYR A 55 7.85 15.05 3.66
N MET A 56 8.43 14.64 2.52
CA MET A 56 9.88 14.56 2.35
C MET A 56 10.57 15.93 2.48
N THR A 57 9.94 16.99 1.97
CA THR A 57 10.41 18.36 2.17
C THR A 57 10.42 18.74 3.66
N MET A 58 9.36 18.40 4.40
CA MET A 58 9.30 18.65 5.86
C MET A 58 10.41 17.89 6.60
N VAL A 59 10.66 16.63 6.25
CA VAL A 59 11.72 15.81 6.84
C VAL A 59 13.10 16.41 6.54
N GLN A 60 13.36 16.85 5.30
CA GLN A 60 14.63 17.46 4.91
C GLN A 60 14.88 18.81 5.62
N ASN A 61 13.83 19.61 5.79
CA ASN A 61 13.91 20.86 6.54
C ASN A 61 14.22 20.59 8.02
N ALA A 62 13.53 19.62 8.64
CA ALA A 62 13.81 19.24 10.03
C ALA A 62 15.25 18.73 10.22
N GLU A 63 15.76 17.92 9.29
CA GLU A 63 17.16 17.45 9.30
C GLU A 63 18.14 18.60 9.27
N THR A 64 17.89 19.57 8.39
CA THR A 64 18.74 20.75 8.21
C THR A 64 18.78 21.58 9.49
N GLU A 65 17.62 21.87 10.10
CA GLU A 65 17.54 22.66 11.33
C GLU A 65 18.17 21.94 12.54
N ILE A 66 17.91 20.65 12.72
CA ILE A 66 18.45 19.85 13.83
C ILE A 66 19.97 19.63 13.69
N SER A 67 20.50 19.70 12.47
CA SER A 67 21.93 19.54 12.23
C SER A 67 22.74 20.81 12.46
N LYS A 68 22.10 21.98 12.57
CA LYS A 68 22.79 23.24 12.86
C LYS A 68 23.44 23.21 14.24
N LYS A 69 24.74 23.49 14.27
CA LYS A 69 25.54 23.62 15.49
C LYS A 69 25.98 25.08 15.68
N LYS A 70 26.09 25.49 16.94
CA LYS A 70 26.76 26.74 17.34
C LYS A 70 28.04 26.42 18.10
N LYS A 71 29.12 27.16 17.83
CA LYS A 71 30.36 27.09 18.60
C LYS A 71 30.28 28.01 19.81
N VAL A 72 30.49 27.49 21.01
CA VAL A 72 30.57 28.25 22.26
C VAL A 72 31.80 27.77 23.02
N LEU A 73 32.81 28.65 23.18
CA LEU A 73 34.09 28.38 23.87
C LEU A 73 34.62 26.95 23.63
N PHE A 74 35.12 26.71 22.41
CA PHE A 74 35.70 25.44 21.96
C PHE A 74 34.78 24.21 21.97
N VAL A 75 33.49 24.36 22.32
CA VAL A 75 32.50 23.28 22.31
C VAL A 75 31.42 23.55 21.27
N GLU A 76 31.11 22.55 20.45
CA GLU A 76 29.94 22.58 19.57
C GLU A 76 28.68 22.15 20.34
N LYS A 77 27.66 23.00 20.29
CA LYS A 77 26.35 22.72 20.88
C LYS A 77 25.27 22.79 19.81
N ASP A 78 24.18 22.06 20.05
CA ASP A 78 22.99 22.22 19.22
C ASP A 78 22.53 23.68 19.21
N LEU A 79 22.17 24.18 18.03
CA LEU A 79 21.62 25.51 17.89
C LEU A 79 20.23 25.60 18.53
N LEU A 80 19.42 24.56 18.34
CA LEU A 80 18.06 24.44 18.86
C LEU A 80 18.00 23.92 20.30
N SER A 81 16.99 24.36 21.04
CA SER A 81 16.63 23.77 22.32
C SER A 81 15.94 22.41 22.14
N SER A 82 15.93 21.59 23.20
CA SER A 82 15.21 20.31 23.22
C SER A 82 13.71 20.46 22.93
N GLU A 83 13.11 21.59 23.28
CA GLU A 83 11.69 21.90 23.02
C GLU A 83 11.46 22.24 21.54
N GLN A 84 12.35 23.01 20.93
CA GLN A 84 12.29 23.30 19.49
C GLN A 84 12.48 22.04 18.65
N ILE A 85 13.42 21.18 19.05
CA ILE A 85 13.62 19.86 18.43
C ILE A 85 12.36 19.02 18.55
N GLN A 86 11.75 18.96 19.75
CA GLN A 86 10.50 18.23 19.96
C GLN A 86 9.37 18.78 19.07
N SER A 87 9.25 20.11 18.95
CA SER A 87 8.24 20.75 18.12
C SER A 87 8.37 20.35 16.64
N LEU A 88 9.59 20.29 16.10
CA LEU A 88 9.85 19.83 14.73
C LEU A 88 9.39 18.37 14.54
N ILE A 89 9.75 17.48 15.46
CA ILE A 89 9.37 16.06 15.38
C ILE A 89 7.85 15.90 15.49
N ASN A 90 7.21 16.60 16.43
CA ASN A 90 5.75 16.59 16.57
C ASN A 90 5.06 17.07 15.28
N GLY A 91 5.62 18.07 14.60
CA GLY A 91 5.10 18.51 13.30
C GLY A 91 5.13 17.43 12.22
N LEU A 92 6.19 16.61 12.19
CA LEU A 92 6.28 15.45 11.28
C LEU A 92 5.26 14.36 11.65
N GLU A 93 5.10 14.07 12.93
CA GLU A 93 4.15 13.07 13.43
C GLU A 93 2.70 13.48 13.14
N LEU A 94 2.35 14.74 13.42
CA LEU A 94 1.02 15.28 13.14
C LEU A 94 0.68 15.23 11.65
N TYR A 95 1.64 15.53 10.77
CA TYR A 95 1.44 15.39 9.32
C TYR A 95 1.19 13.93 8.95
N LYS A 96 2.01 13.00 9.47
CA LYS A 96 1.83 11.57 9.21
C LYS A 96 0.49 11.06 9.69
N ASP A 97 0.04 11.47 10.87
CA ASP A 97 -1.25 11.05 11.41
C ASP A 97 -2.41 11.61 10.58
N SER A 98 -2.31 12.87 10.15
CA SER A 98 -3.31 13.50 9.28
C SER A 98 -3.45 12.82 7.92
N TYR A 99 -2.35 12.30 7.37
CA TYR A 99 -2.31 11.66 6.04
C TYR A 99 -1.97 10.17 6.10
N LYS A 100 -2.20 9.52 7.24
CA LYS A 100 -1.72 8.16 7.52
C LYS A 100 -2.16 7.16 6.46
N LYS A 101 -3.44 7.18 6.11
CA LYS A 101 -4.03 6.30 5.09
C LYS A 101 -3.37 6.52 3.73
N ASN A 102 -3.14 7.78 3.36
CA ASN A 102 -2.54 8.13 2.08
C ASN A 102 -1.08 7.68 1.99
N LEU A 103 -0.29 8.00 3.02
CA LEU A 103 1.12 7.62 3.09
C LEU A 103 1.28 6.10 3.13
N ASN A 104 0.46 5.39 3.91
CA ASN A 104 0.47 3.92 3.93
C ASN A 104 0.12 3.32 2.56
N LYS A 105 -0.88 3.87 1.87
CA LYS A 105 -1.25 3.42 0.53
C LYS A 105 -0.14 3.71 -0.48
N LEU A 106 0.56 4.83 -0.38
CA LEU A 106 1.74 5.12 -1.22
C LEU A 106 2.88 4.12 -1.00
N VAL A 107 3.14 3.71 0.26
CA VAL A 107 4.09 2.63 0.57
C VAL A 107 3.69 1.30 -0.11
N LYS A 108 2.39 1.00 -0.19
CA LYS A 108 1.91 -0.18 -0.94
C LYS A 108 2.09 0.02 -2.45
N CYS A 109 1.79 1.20 -2.98
CA CYS A 109 1.96 1.53 -4.39
C CYS A 109 3.41 1.39 -4.86
N SER A 110 4.40 1.80 -4.06
CA SER A 110 5.82 1.77 -4.47
C SER A 110 6.36 0.35 -4.71
N SER A 111 5.67 -0.67 -4.20
CA SER A 111 6.04 -2.08 -4.39
C SER A 111 4.96 -2.88 -5.13
N CYS A 112 4.02 -2.19 -5.78
CA CYS A 112 2.90 -2.80 -6.51
C CYS A 112 3.30 -3.12 -7.95
N LYS A 113 2.86 -4.27 -8.47
CA LYS A 113 3.10 -4.67 -9.87
C LYS A 113 2.56 -3.64 -10.87
N CYS A 114 1.50 -2.92 -10.51
CA CYS A 114 0.88 -1.88 -11.34
C CYS A 114 1.69 -0.58 -11.41
N LEU A 115 2.72 -0.38 -10.59
CA LEU A 115 3.44 0.90 -10.50
C LEU A 115 3.98 1.35 -11.86
N LYS A 116 4.59 0.42 -12.61
CA LYS A 116 5.17 0.64 -13.94
C LYS A 116 4.26 0.21 -15.11
N CYS A 117 2.95 0.04 -14.87
CA CYS A 117 2.05 -0.44 -15.92
C CYS A 117 1.70 0.70 -16.90
N MET A 118 1.90 0.48 -18.20
CA MET A 118 1.60 1.47 -19.26
C MET A 118 0.35 1.10 -20.07
N ILE A 119 -0.52 0.24 -19.53
CA ILE A 119 -1.73 -0.22 -20.23
C ILE A 119 -2.93 0.15 -19.36
N GLU A 120 -4.03 0.57 -20.00
CA GLU A 120 -5.32 0.76 -19.34
C GLU A 120 -5.75 -0.54 -18.65
N CYS A 121 -6.06 -0.47 -17.35
CA CYS A 121 -6.31 -1.66 -16.55
C CYS A 121 -7.74 -2.20 -16.73
N PRO A 122 -7.95 -3.40 -17.30
CA PRO A 122 -9.30 -3.95 -17.45
C PRO A 122 -9.92 -4.37 -16.11
N PHE A 123 -9.09 -4.58 -15.09
CA PHE A 123 -9.48 -5.06 -13.77
C PHE A 123 -9.75 -3.94 -12.74
N LYS A 124 -9.49 -2.67 -13.10
CA LYS A 124 -9.52 -1.50 -12.18
C LYS A 124 -8.63 -1.66 -10.93
N SER A 125 -7.60 -2.51 -10.98
CA SER A 125 -6.88 -3.00 -9.79
C SER A 125 -6.07 -1.95 -9.05
N CYS A 126 -5.49 -0.95 -9.73
CA CYS A 126 -4.81 0.14 -9.04
C CYS A 126 -5.80 1.03 -8.27
N MET A 127 -7.01 1.21 -8.80
CA MET A 127 -8.10 1.90 -8.10
C MET A 127 -8.63 1.07 -6.93
N ALA A 128 -8.67 -0.26 -7.09
CA ALA A 128 -9.12 -1.20 -6.05
C ALA A 128 -8.05 -1.51 -4.99
N CYS A 129 -6.77 -1.21 -5.24
CA CYS A 129 -5.72 -1.32 -4.24
C CYS A 129 -6.08 -0.48 -3.00
N SER A 130 -5.81 -1.02 -1.82
CA SER A 130 -6.11 -0.38 -0.54
C SER A 130 -4.86 -0.36 0.34
N GLU A 131 -4.93 0.21 1.53
CA GLU A 131 -3.80 0.14 2.48
C GLU A 131 -3.50 -1.29 2.95
N ILE A 132 -4.45 -2.23 2.76
CA ILE A 132 -4.39 -3.61 3.25
C ILE A 132 -4.05 -4.64 2.17
N GLY A 133 -3.83 -4.24 0.91
CA GLY A 133 -3.43 -5.16 -0.16
C GLY A 133 -2.87 -4.46 -1.40
N LYS A 134 -2.07 -5.19 -2.17
CA LYS A 134 -1.48 -4.71 -3.44
C LYS A 134 -1.51 -5.80 -4.50
N VAL A 135 -1.47 -5.40 -5.76
CA VAL A 135 -1.26 -6.34 -6.87
C VAL A 135 0.18 -6.86 -6.82
N THR A 136 0.34 -8.17 -6.71
CA THR A 136 1.66 -8.84 -6.74
C THR A 136 1.90 -9.58 -8.06
N ASP A 137 0.84 -10.08 -8.71
CA ASP A 137 0.91 -10.75 -10.01
C ASP A 137 -0.24 -10.29 -10.93
N CYS A 138 0.04 -10.14 -12.22
CA CYS A 138 -0.93 -9.76 -13.25
C CYS A 138 -0.32 -9.97 -14.64
N ASP A 139 -1.06 -10.60 -15.54
CA ASP A 139 -0.67 -10.79 -16.96
C ASP A 139 -1.19 -9.67 -17.88
N LYS A 140 -1.88 -8.67 -17.29
CA LYS A 140 -2.47 -7.50 -17.93
C LYS A 140 -3.64 -7.79 -18.89
N LYS A 141 -4.05 -9.06 -19.05
CA LYS A 141 -5.03 -9.46 -20.06
C LYS A 141 -6.10 -10.40 -19.50
N THR A 142 -5.68 -11.44 -18.79
CA THR A 142 -6.54 -12.54 -18.37
C THR A 142 -6.85 -12.46 -16.88
N TYR A 143 -5.85 -12.12 -16.05
CA TYR A 143 -6.02 -12.08 -14.61
C TYR A 143 -5.25 -10.95 -13.91
N ASN A 144 -5.71 -10.64 -12.71
CA ASN A 144 -5.03 -9.82 -11.73
C ASN A 144 -5.09 -10.49 -10.35
N PHE A 145 -3.99 -10.46 -9.60
CA PHE A 145 -3.86 -11.06 -8.28
C PHE A 145 -3.44 -10.04 -7.24
N ILE A 146 -4.25 -9.91 -6.19
CA ILE A 146 -3.99 -9.05 -5.03
C ILE A 146 -3.69 -9.93 -3.83
N LEU A 147 -2.58 -9.62 -3.16
CA LEU A 147 -2.26 -10.19 -1.86
C LEU A 147 -2.62 -9.20 -0.75
N PHE A 148 -3.33 -9.68 0.27
CA PHE A 148 -3.72 -8.89 1.44
C PHE A 148 -2.81 -9.21 2.63
N THR A 149 -2.47 -8.21 3.43
CA THR A 149 -1.63 -8.42 4.62
C THR A 149 -2.46 -8.82 5.85
N ASN A 150 -3.56 -8.11 6.12
CA ASN A 150 -4.39 -8.29 7.32
C ASN A 150 -5.85 -7.91 7.07
N TYR A 151 -6.44 -8.42 5.98
CA TYR A 151 -7.84 -8.14 5.69
C TYR A 151 -8.75 -9.14 6.41
N MET A 152 -9.60 -8.65 7.31
CA MET A 152 -10.63 -9.45 7.98
C MET A 152 -12.00 -9.08 7.41
N THR A 153 -12.85 -10.08 7.20
CA THR A 153 -14.26 -9.90 6.83
C THR A 153 -15.15 -10.86 7.62
N ARG A 154 -16.47 -10.72 7.47
CA ARG A 154 -17.47 -11.61 8.07
C ARG A 154 -18.17 -12.40 6.98
N LEU A 155 -18.14 -13.72 7.10
CA LEU A 155 -18.91 -14.62 6.25
C LEU A 155 -20.16 -15.08 6.98
N TYR A 156 -21.30 -15.05 6.29
CA TYR A 156 -22.52 -15.66 6.82
C TYR A 156 -22.48 -17.17 6.59
N ASN A 157 -22.64 -17.94 7.65
CA ASN A 157 -22.78 -19.38 7.62
C ASN A 157 -24.26 -19.74 7.77
N SER A 158 -24.85 -20.30 6.72
CA SER A 158 -26.27 -20.67 6.70
C SER A 158 -26.61 -21.86 7.60
N GLU A 159 -25.65 -22.76 7.85
CA GLU A 159 -25.85 -23.94 8.70
C GLU A 159 -25.97 -23.55 10.17
N THR A 160 -25.09 -22.64 10.63
CA THR A 160 -25.09 -22.14 12.01
C THR A 160 -25.95 -20.90 12.22
N ARG A 161 -26.41 -20.26 11.11
CA ARG A 161 -27.09 -18.96 11.08
C ARG A 161 -26.30 -17.83 11.76
N SER A 162 -24.98 -17.93 11.79
CA SER A 162 -24.06 -16.97 12.40
C SER A 162 -23.12 -16.34 11.37
N TYR A 163 -22.40 -15.29 11.80
CA TYR A 163 -21.32 -14.73 11.02
C TYR A 163 -19.97 -15.13 11.61
N ASP A 164 -19.15 -15.78 10.79
CA ASP A 164 -17.79 -16.15 11.15
C ASP A 164 -16.82 -15.06 10.68
N THR A 165 -15.87 -14.71 11.54
CA THR A 165 -14.80 -13.77 11.18
C THR A 165 -13.70 -14.55 10.47
N VAL A 166 -13.41 -14.18 9.23
CA VAL A 166 -12.39 -14.86 8.43
C VAL A 166 -11.34 -13.88 7.93
N LYS A 167 -10.14 -14.40 7.69
CA LYS A 167 -9.06 -13.62 7.08
C LYS A 167 -9.09 -13.81 5.57
N VAL A 168 -9.19 -12.73 4.81
CA VAL A 168 -8.99 -12.73 3.36
C VAL A 168 -7.49 -12.61 3.09
N LEU A 169 -6.93 -13.58 2.39
CA LEU A 169 -5.50 -13.69 2.11
C LEU A 169 -5.16 -13.14 0.73
N ALA A 170 -5.98 -13.46 -0.26
CA ALA A 170 -5.78 -13.01 -1.64
C ALA A 170 -7.10 -12.85 -2.38
N GLN A 171 -7.05 -12.09 -3.48
CA GLN A 171 -8.14 -11.95 -4.44
C GLN A 171 -7.61 -12.08 -5.87
N VAL A 172 -8.28 -12.87 -6.69
CA VAL A 172 -8.02 -13.03 -8.12
C VAL A 172 -9.22 -12.53 -8.90
N SER A 173 -8.97 -11.63 -9.83
CA SER A 173 -9.98 -11.14 -10.77
C SER A 173 -9.63 -11.67 -12.16
N PHE A 174 -10.59 -12.23 -12.86
CA PHE A 174 -10.45 -12.63 -14.27
C PHE A 174 -11.17 -11.63 -15.16
N ASN A 175 -10.66 -11.41 -16.37
CA ASN A 175 -11.23 -10.40 -17.28
C ASN A 175 -12.57 -10.87 -17.89
N ASP A 176 -12.76 -12.19 -17.97
CA ASP A 176 -13.95 -12.84 -18.52
C ASP A 176 -15.01 -13.19 -17.46
N ASP A 177 -14.80 -12.80 -16.20
CA ASP A 177 -15.63 -13.22 -15.08
C ASP A 177 -16.11 -12.00 -14.26
N PRO A 178 -17.42 -11.84 -14.03
CA PRO A 178 -17.92 -10.78 -13.16
C PRO A 178 -17.67 -11.04 -11.67
N TYR A 179 -17.19 -12.23 -11.30
CA TYR A 179 -16.85 -12.59 -9.93
C TYR A 179 -15.33 -12.52 -9.70
N ASP A 180 -14.97 -12.07 -8.50
CA ASP A 180 -13.62 -12.28 -7.99
C ASP A 180 -13.53 -13.64 -7.28
N TYR A 181 -12.32 -14.12 -7.07
CA TYR A 181 -12.05 -15.36 -6.34
C TYR A 181 -11.17 -15.03 -5.14
N ARG A 182 -11.61 -15.35 -3.94
CA ARG A 182 -10.89 -15.03 -2.70
C ARG A 182 -10.34 -16.27 -2.04
N VAL A 183 -9.06 -16.22 -1.69
CA VAL A 183 -8.43 -17.19 -0.79
C VAL A 183 -8.62 -16.71 0.64
N LEU A 184 -9.15 -17.56 1.49
CA LEU A 184 -9.54 -17.24 2.86
C LEU A 184 -8.85 -18.20 3.82
N ASN A 185 -8.58 -17.74 5.04
CA ASN A 185 -8.29 -18.59 6.19
C ASN A 185 -9.45 -18.49 7.18
N SER A 186 -10.08 -19.63 7.47
CA SER A 186 -11.11 -19.77 8.50
C SER A 186 -10.63 -20.79 9.51
N ASN A 187 -10.23 -20.33 10.71
CA ASN A 187 -9.78 -21.20 11.81
C ASN A 187 -8.68 -22.22 11.42
N GLY A 188 -7.73 -21.82 10.58
CA GLY A 188 -6.63 -22.69 10.12
C GLY A 188 -6.91 -23.44 8.82
N GLU A 189 -8.15 -23.46 8.33
CA GLU A 189 -8.51 -24.06 7.05
C GLU A 189 -8.49 -23.03 5.93
N TYR A 190 -7.95 -23.44 4.76
CA TYR A 190 -7.91 -22.61 3.56
C TYR A 190 -9.14 -22.87 2.69
N LEU A 191 -9.84 -21.80 2.33
CA LEU A 191 -11.02 -21.86 1.46
C LEU A 191 -10.81 -20.96 0.24
N ILE A 192 -11.33 -21.39 -0.91
CA ILE A 192 -11.40 -20.56 -2.11
C ILE A 192 -12.87 -20.40 -2.47
N LEU A 193 -13.36 -19.16 -2.45
CA LEU A 193 -14.75 -18.82 -2.72
C LEU A 193 -14.85 -17.79 -3.85
N LYS A 194 -15.90 -17.91 -4.66
CA LYS A 194 -16.33 -16.83 -5.55
C LYS A 194 -16.88 -15.70 -4.71
N TYR A 195 -16.51 -14.46 -5.03
CA TYR A 195 -16.88 -13.24 -4.32
C TYR A 195 -17.50 -12.23 -5.28
N LYS A 196 -18.54 -11.56 -4.80
CA LYS A 196 -19.07 -10.35 -5.43
C LYS A 196 -19.49 -9.35 -4.37
N ASN A 197 -19.20 -8.07 -4.62
CA ASN A 197 -19.78 -6.98 -3.84
C ASN A 197 -20.98 -6.40 -4.60
N ASN A 198 -22.16 -6.44 -3.98
CA ASN A 198 -23.38 -5.88 -4.55
C ASN A 198 -23.90 -4.78 -3.62
N MET A 199 -23.58 -3.53 -3.94
CA MET A 199 -24.01 -2.34 -3.17
C MET A 199 -23.70 -2.46 -1.66
N GLY A 200 -22.51 -2.96 -1.31
CA GLY A 200 -22.07 -3.13 0.07
C GLY A 200 -22.50 -4.45 0.73
N LYS A 201 -23.29 -5.28 0.04
CA LYS A 201 -23.52 -6.67 0.44
C LYS A 201 -22.44 -7.55 -0.15
N GLU A 202 -21.72 -8.25 0.71
CA GLU A 202 -20.73 -9.24 0.30
C GLU A 202 -21.40 -10.60 0.09
N GLU A 203 -21.27 -11.14 -1.12
CA GLU A 203 -21.81 -12.45 -1.49
C GLU A 203 -20.64 -13.41 -1.75
N TYR A 204 -20.69 -14.58 -1.12
CA TYR A 204 -19.70 -15.64 -1.28
C TYR A 204 -20.37 -16.93 -1.72
N ASN A 205 -19.78 -17.61 -2.72
CA ASN A 205 -20.30 -18.85 -3.28
C ASN A 205 -19.18 -19.87 -3.50
N ALA A 206 -19.55 -21.15 -3.60
CA ALA A 206 -18.63 -22.21 -3.97
C ALA A 206 -18.07 -21.98 -5.39
N VAL A 207 -16.84 -22.46 -5.63
CA VAL A 207 -16.22 -22.46 -6.95
C VAL A 207 -16.55 -23.77 -7.66
N GLU A 208 -17.44 -23.72 -8.64
CA GLU A 208 -17.81 -24.91 -9.45
C GLU A 208 -16.76 -25.26 -10.51
N ASP A 209 -16.06 -24.26 -11.04
CA ASP A 209 -15.04 -24.44 -12.08
C ASP A 209 -13.71 -24.90 -11.45
N LYS A 210 -13.40 -26.19 -11.64
CA LYS A 210 -12.17 -26.82 -11.14
C LYS A 210 -10.91 -26.19 -11.71
N TYR A 211 -10.92 -25.71 -12.95
CA TYR A 211 -9.74 -25.07 -13.55
C TYR A 211 -9.47 -23.72 -12.89
N LYS A 212 -10.50 -22.89 -12.70
CA LYS A 212 -10.35 -21.61 -11.99
C LYS A 212 -9.96 -21.83 -10.53
N PHE A 213 -10.55 -22.82 -9.85
CA PHE A 213 -10.16 -23.18 -8.49
C PHE A 213 -8.66 -23.52 -8.39
N ASN A 214 -8.19 -24.45 -9.22
CA ASN A 214 -6.79 -24.87 -9.23
C ASN A 214 -5.85 -23.72 -9.62
N PHE A 215 -6.25 -22.88 -10.59
CA PHE A 215 -5.47 -21.72 -10.98
C PHE A 215 -5.28 -20.74 -9.82
N VAL A 216 -6.36 -20.42 -9.09
CA VAL A 216 -6.31 -19.53 -7.92
C VAL A 216 -5.44 -20.11 -6.82
N ALA A 217 -5.57 -21.41 -6.53
CA ALA A 217 -4.73 -22.10 -5.54
C ALA A 217 -3.24 -22.01 -5.89
N ASN A 218 -2.88 -22.41 -7.11
CA ASN A 218 -1.48 -22.37 -7.58
C ASN A 218 -0.92 -20.95 -7.58
N LEU A 219 -1.72 -19.96 -7.99
CA LEU A 219 -1.29 -18.57 -8.03
C LEU A 219 -1.05 -18.01 -6.63
N TYR A 220 -1.88 -18.40 -5.66
CA TYR A 220 -1.68 -18.07 -4.25
C TYR A 220 -0.40 -18.68 -3.70
N GLU A 221 -0.17 -19.98 -3.90
CA GLU A 221 1.06 -20.66 -3.44
C GLU A 221 2.32 -20.00 -4.00
N LYS A 222 2.33 -19.68 -5.30
CA LYS A 222 3.43 -18.98 -5.96
C LYS A 222 3.74 -17.62 -5.30
N ASN A 223 2.72 -16.85 -4.92
CA ASN A 223 2.89 -15.46 -4.46
C ASN A 223 3.09 -15.32 -2.95
N VAL A 224 2.88 -16.37 -2.16
CA VAL A 224 3.04 -16.33 -0.69
C VAL A 224 4.43 -16.81 -0.26
N GLY A 225 5.16 -17.50 -1.15
CA GLY A 225 6.54 -17.95 -0.93
C GLY A 225 7.64 -16.98 -1.39
N GLU A 226 7.29 -15.87 -2.04
CA GLU A 226 8.21 -14.80 -2.53
C GLU A 226 8.21 -13.57 -1.60
#